data_AF-A0A920UMS2-F1
#
_entry.id   AF-A0A920UMS2-F1
#
_cell.length_a   1.000
_cell.length_b   1.000
_cell.length_c   1.000
_cell.angle_alpha   90.00
_cell.angle_beta   90.00
_cell.angle_gamma   90.00
#
_symmetry.space_group_name_H-M   'P 1'
#
loop_
_entity.id
_entity.type
_entity.pdbx_description
1 polymer ?
#
loop_
_entity_poly.entity_id
_entity_poly.type
_entity_poly.pdbx_seq_one_letter_code
_entity_poly.pdbx_strand_id
1 'polypeptide(L)' 'MGIGAIYIRKGVSLRPLIHGGEQEGGVRPGTLATHQIAGFGKAFELADPERDGPVMAAMRDRLWGGF' A
#
# COMPACT_ATOMS: atom_id res chain seq x y z
N MET A 1 3.35 -11.85 -6.67
CA MET A 1 4.15 -10.63 -6.44
C MET A 1 3.29 -9.62 -5.72
N GLY A 2 3.81 -8.83 -4.78
CA GLY A 2 3.05 -7.84 -4.00
C GLY A 2 3.74 -6.49 -3.94
N ILE A 3 2.98 -5.42 -3.70
CA ILE A 3 3.46 -4.05 -3.48
C ILE A 3 2.75 -3.45 -2.27
N GLY A 4 3.42 -2.52 -1.58
CA GLY A 4 2.85 -1.72 -0.50
C GLY A 4 3.69 -0.45 -0.30
N ALA A 5 3.27 0.40 0.62
CA ALA A 5 3.99 1.60 1.00
C ALA A 5 3.99 1.77 2.52
N ILE A 6 4.97 2.53 3.01
CA ILE A 6 5.06 3.00 4.39
C ILE A 6 5.24 4.51 4.37
N TYR A 7 4.49 5.22 5.22
CA TYR A 7 4.68 6.64 5.42
C TYR A 7 5.69 6.88 6.53
N ILE A 8 6.73 7.68 6.24
CA ILE A 8 7.74 8.09 7.22
C ILE A 8 7.54 9.58 7.50
N ARG A 9 7.17 9.91 8.74
CA ARG A 9 7.01 11.30 9.17
C ARG A 9 8.37 12.02 9.08
N LYS A 10 8.38 13.27 8.59
CA LYS A 10 9.57 14.13 8.61
C LYS A 10 10.19 14.18 10.01
N GLY A 11 11.51 14.05 10.10
CA GLY A 11 12.27 14.01 11.36
C GLY A 11 12.39 12.62 11.98
N VAL A 12 11.67 11.61 11.48
CA VAL A 12 11.88 10.21 11.88
C VAL A 12 12.89 9.56 10.95
N SER A 13 13.95 8.98 11.53
CA SER A 13 14.90 8.14 10.81
C SER A 13 14.51 6.67 10.98
N LEU A 14 14.52 5.92 9.88
CA LEU A 14 14.34 4.46 9.89
C LEU A 14 15.63 3.78 9.46
N ARG A 15 16.02 2.75 10.20
CA ARG A 15 17.12 1.88 9.79
C ARG A 15 16.63 0.99 8.63
N PRO A 16 17.36 0.92 7.50
CA PRO A 16 17.01 0.03 6.41
C PRO A 16 16.97 -1.43 6.89
N LEU A 17 15.89 -2.14 6.57
CA LEU A 17 15.81 -3.59 6.83
C LEU A 17 16.70 -4.37 5.86
N ILE A 18 16.80 -3.89 4.63
CA ILE A 18 17.61 -4.44 3.56
C ILE A 18 18.65 -3.37 3.20
N HIS A 19 19.89 -3.77 2.92
CA HIS A 19 21.00 -2.87 2.61
C HIS A 19 21.34 -2.94 1.12
N GLY A 20 21.81 -1.83 0.53
CA GLY A 20 22.10 -1.74 -0.89
C GLY A 20 22.15 -0.29 -1.37
N GLY A 21 21.60 -0.05 -2.57
CA GLY A 21 21.57 1.28 -3.20
C GLY A 21 20.70 2.32 -2.48
N GLU A 22 20.69 3.53 -3.04
CA GLU A 22 20.08 4.72 -2.44
C GLU A 22 18.60 4.95 -2.82
N GLN A 23 17.93 3.97 -3.44
CA GLN A 23 16.51 4.10 -3.77
C GLN A 23 15.66 4.35 -2.51
N GLU A 24 14.51 5.02 -2.69
CA GLU A 24 13.63 5.39 -1.58
C GLU A 24 14.37 6.15 -0.45
N GLY A 25 15.30 7.04 -0.83
CA GLY A 25 16.09 7.85 0.11
C GLY A 25 17.08 7.04 0.95
N GLY A 26 17.54 5.91 0.43
CA GLY A 26 18.40 4.97 1.14
C GLY A 26 17.69 4.12 2.20
N VAL A 27 16.37 4.26 2.36
CA VAL A 27 15.58 3.52 3.36
C VAL A 27 15.22 2.12 2.87
N ARG A 28 15.00 1.96 1.56
CA ARG A 28 14.61 0.68 0.96
C ARG A 28 15.29 0.48 -0.40
N PRO A 29 16.40 -0.28 -0.46
CA PRO A 29 17.16 -0.46 -1.69
C PRO A 29 16.43 -1.35 -2.70
N GLY A 30 16.91 -1.28 -3.95
CA GLY A 30 16.50 -2.14 -5.05
C GLY A 30 15.83 -1.37 -6.18
N THR A 31 15.92 -1.90 -7.41
CA THR A 31 15.32 -1.30 -8.59
C THR A 31 13.81 -1.09 -8.42
N LEU A 32 13.33 0.11 -8.74
CA LEU A 32 11.93 0.47 -8.58
C LEU A 32 11.05 -0.39 -9.50
N ALA A 33 10.01 -1.01 -8.92
CA ALA A 33 9.01 -1.76 -9.66
C ALA A 33 7.98 -0.82 -10.30
N THR A 34 8.40 -0.05 -11.30
CA THR A 34 7.65 1.08 -11.90
C THR A 34 6.21 0.74 -12.26
N HIS A 35 5.97 -0.40 -12.89
CA HIS A 35 4.63 -0.88 -13.25
C HIS A 35 3.73 -1.12 -12.02
N GLN A 36 4.28 -1.69 -10.95
CA GLN A 36 3.53 -1.91 -9.71
C GLN A 36 3.28 -0.58 -9.00
N ILE A 37 4.25 0.34 -8.97
CA ILE A 37 4.10 1.67 -8.36
C ILE A 37 2.98 2.45 -9.07
N ALA A 38 2.98 2.48 -10.40
CA ALA A 38 1.92 3.11 -11.19
C ALA A 38 0.55 2.47 -10.94
N GLY A 39 0.46 1.14 -10.93
CA GLY A 39 -0.78 0.42 -10.63
C GLY A 39 -1.30 0.69 -9.21
N PHE A 40 -0.40 0.73 -8.23
CA PHE A 40 -0.74 1.01 -6.83
C PHE A 40 -1.25 2.45 -6.65
N GLY A 41 -0.60 3.43 -7.29
CA GLY A 41 -1.08 4.81 -7.32
C GLY A 41 -2.47 4.92 -7.93
N LYS A 42 -2.70 4.26 -9.08
CA LYS A 42 -4.02 4.27 -9.72
C LYS A 42 -5.10 3.60 -8.86
N ALA A 43 -4.75 2.53 -8.14
CA ALA A 43 -5.69 1.90 -7.21
C ALA A 43 -6.13 2.86 -6.10
N PHE A 44 -5.23 3.70 -5.55
CA PHE A 44 -5.61 4.73 -4.58
C PHE A 44 -6.47 5.84 -5.17
N GLU A 45 -6.22 6.27 -6.40
CA GLU A 45 -7.08 7.26 -7.07
C GLU A 45 -8.49 6.75 -7.32
N LEU A 46 -8.64 5.45 -7.56
CA LEU A 46 -9.94 4.82 -7.84
C LEU A 46 -10.66 4.37 -6.56
N ALA A 47 -9.94 4.16 -5.47
CA ALA A 47 -10.51 3.74 -4.20
C ALA A 47 -11.40 4.85 -3.64
N ASP A 48 -12.63 4.49 -3.28
CA ASP A 48 -13.59 5.39 -2.64
C ASP A 48 -14.06 4.73 -1.34
N PRO A 49 -13.42 5.03 -0.19
CA PRO A 49 -13.76 4.38 1.07
C PRO A 49 -15.19 4.65 1.54
N GLU A 50 -15.76 5.80 1.19
CA GLU A 50 -17.12 6.18 1.59
C GLU A 50 -18.16 5.36 0.82
N ARG A 51 -17.92 5.14 -0.48
CA ARG A 51 -18.76 4.28 -1.31
C ARG A 51 -18.50 2.79 -1.09
N ASP A 52 -17.24 2.39 -1.09
CA ASP A 52 -16.83 0.98 -1.12
C ASP A 52 -16.87 0.35 0.28
N GLY A 53 -16.57 1.12 1.33
CA GLY A 53 -16.57 0.65 2.72
C GLY A 53 -17.89 0.02 3.17
N PRO A 54 -19.04 0.70 3.01
CA PRO A 54 -20.35 0.13 3.36
C PRO A 54 -20.70 -1.12 2.54
N VAL A 55 -20.35 -1.14 1.25
CA VAL A 55 -20.60 -2.31 0.37
C VAL A 55 -19.78 -3.51 0.87
N MET A 56 -18.50 -3.31 1.16
CA MET A 56 -17.62 -4.36 1.68
C MET A 56 -18.07 -4.86 3.05
N ALA A 57 -18.52 -3.96 3.93
CA ALA A 57 -19.07 -4.33 5.23
C ALA A 57 -20.34 -5.18 5.10
N ALA A 58 -21.28 -4.78 4.23
CA ALA A 58 -22.50 -5.54 4.00
C ALA A 58 -22.22 -6.94 3.41
N MET A 59 -21.29 -7.03 2.45
CA MET A 59 -20.85 -8.31 1.89
C MET A 59 -20.23 -9.23 2.95
N ARG A 60 -19.37 -8.67 3.81
CA ARG A 60 -18.76 -9.37 4.94
C ARG A 60 -19.81 -9.88 5.92
N ASP A 61 -20.77 -9.04 6.30
CA ASP A 61 -21.81 -9.40 7.27
C ASP A 61 -22.73 -10.50 6.72
N ARG A 62 -23.10 -10.43 5.44
CA ARG A 62 -23.85 -11.49 4.76
C ARG A 62 -23.08 -12.81 4.70
N LEU A 63 -21.78 -12.76 4.40
CA LEU A 63 -20.93 -13.95 4.37
C LEU A 63 -20.86 -14.61 5.75
N TRP A 64 -20.67 -13.82 6.81
CA TRP A 64 -20.62 -14.32 8.18
C TRP A 64 -21.97 -14.78 8.73
N GLY A 65 -23.07 -14.21 8.22
CA GLY A 65 -24.43 -14.63 8.54
C GLY A 65 -24.82 -16.01 7.98
N GLY A 66 -23.96 -16.66 7.19
CA GLY A 66 -24.27 -17.94 6.53
C GLY A 66 -25.16 -17.78 5.29
N PHE A 67 -25.17 -16.57 4.73
CA PHE A 67 -26.12 -15.99 3.75
C PHE A 67 -27.40 -15.40 4.34
#